data_AF-A0A2G9ZW54-F1
#
_entry.id   AF-A0A2G9ZW54-F1
#
_cell.length_a   1.000
_cell.length_b   1.000
_cell.length_c   1.000
_cell.angle_alpha   90.00
_cell.angle_beta   90.00
_cell.angle_gamma   90.00
#
_symmetry.space_group_name_H-M   'P 1'
#
loop_
_entity.id
_entity.type
_entity.pdbx_description
1 polymer ?
#
loop_
_entity_poly.entity_id
_entity_poly.type
_entity_poly.pdbx_seq_one_letter_code
_entity_poly.pdbx_strand_id
1 'polypeptide(L)'
;LNIKEGVSEGQRETYVLELILEMKKQGWLWTEEYIWHKRNSYPGKWPNRFRDAWEHCLQFNKQRKFSMYQESVMVPMGEWAKARLKNLSETDKRRDESRVGSGFGKRISNWVGRRMAYPDNVLHLATESANKNHSAAFPTALPEWFIKLFTKPGD
;
A
#
# COMPACT_ATOMS: atom_id res chain seq x y z
N LEU A 1 6.92 11.59 9.51
CA LEU A 1 6.93 11.10 10.90
C LEU A 1 6.98 9.58 10.86
N ASN A 2 8.01 8.95 11.42
CA ASN A 2 8.03 7.49 11.61
C ASN A 2 7.43 7.21 12.99
N ILE A 3 6.26 6.56 13.03
CA ILE A 3 5.58 6.17 14.26
C ILE A 3 4.88 4.83 14.05
N LYS A 4 4.84 4.00 15.10
CA LYS A 4 4.14 2.71 15.10
C LYS A 4 3.63 2.42 16.50
N GLU A 5 2.36 2.05 16.62
CA GLU A 5 1.67 1.83 17.91
C GLU A 5 2.50 0.94 18.84
N GLY A 6 2.83 1.48 20.01
CA GLY A 6 3.49 0.76 21.09
C GLY A 6 2.55 -0.27 21.72
N VAL A 7 3.08 -1.01 22.69
CA VAL A 7 2.29 -1.91 23.52
C VAL A 7 2.62 -1.64 24.98
N SER A 8 1.60 -1.28 25.76
CA SER A 8 1.68 -1.07 27.20
C SER A 8 0.57 -1.88 27.87
N GLU A 9 0.88 -2.52 29.01
CA GLU A 9 -0.07 -3.35 29.78
C GLU A 9 -0.86 -4.38 28.94
N GLY A 10 -0.24 -4.90 27.88
CA GLY A 10 -0.85 -5.89 26.99
C GLY A 10 -1.82 -5.32 25.95
N GLN A 11 -1.92 -4.00 25.81
CA GLN A 11 -2.79 -3.32 24.86
C GLN A 11 -1.97 -2.49 23.86
N ARG A 12 -2.50 -2.33 22.65
CA ARG A 12 -1.92 -1.41 21.65
C ARG A 12 -2.25 0.02 22.06
N GLU A 13 -1.25 0.88 22.01
CA GLU A 13 -1.46 2.31 22.21
C GLU A 13 -2.19 2.92 21.00
N THR A 14 -3.04 3.91 21.23
CA THR A 14 -3.97 4.45 20.24
C THR A 14 -3.48 5.69 19.51
N TYR A 15 -2.31 6.23 19.87
CA TYR A 15 -1.87 7.56 19.43
C TYR A 15 -1.75 7.72 17.91
N VAL A 16 -1.51 6.65 17.14
CA VAL A 16 -1.50 6.71 15.67
C VAL A 16 -2.92 6.94 15.13
N LEU A 17 -3.92 6.26 15.71
CA LEU A 17 -5.34 6.46 15.37
C LEU A 17 -5.80 7.85 15.77
N GLU A 18 -5.41 8.30 16.96
CA GLU A 18 -5.71 9.64 17.45
C GLU A 18 -5.09 10.72 16.55
N LEU A 19 -3.86 10.50 16.08
CA LEU A 19 -3.22 11.39 15.11
C LEU A 19 -4.03 11.49 13.81
N ILE A 20 -4.55 10.38 13.27
CA ILE A 20 -5.39 10.41 12.07
C ILE A 20 -6.63 11.27 12.30
N LEU A 21 -7.30 11.09 13.44
CA LEU A 21 -8.48 11.88 13.80
C LEU A 21 -8.14 13.35 13.97
N GLU A 22 -7.03 13.66 14.61
CA GLU A 22 -6.60 15.04 14.87
C GLU A 22 -6.18 15.77 13.59
N MET A 23 -5.47 15.09 12.68
CA MET A 23 -5.16 15.61 11.35
C MET A 23 -6.44 15.95 10.57
N LYS A 24 -7.46 15.08 10.64
CA LYS A 24 -8.76 15.34 10.00
C LYS A 24 -9.49 16.55 10.60
N LYS A 25 -9.47 16.71 11.94
CA LYS A 25 -10.05 17.89 12.60
C LYS A 25 -9.37 19.19 12.17
N GLN A 26 -8.06 19.15 11.91
CA GLN A 26 -7.30 20.27 11.37
C GLN A 26 -7.52 20.52 9.86
N GLY A 27 -8.46 19.80 9.24
CA GLY A 27 -8.83 19.99 7.83
C GLY A 27 -7.93 19.27 6.83
N TRP A 28 -7.00 18.41 7.28
CA TRP A 28 -6.28 17.53 6.35
C TRP A 28 -7.20 16.43 5.83
N LEU A 29 -7.03 16.09 4.55
CA LEU A 29 -7.78 15.01 3.91
C LEU A 29 -6.96 13.73 4.03
N TRP A 30 -7.42 12.76 4.82
CA TRP A 30 -6.86 11.41 4.78
C TRP A 30 -7.31 10.74 3.47
N THR A 31 -6.41 10.69 2.50
CA THR A 31 -6.73 10.36 1.10
C THR A 31 -6.52 8.88 0.80
N GLU A 32 -5.44 8.30 1.33
CA GLU A 32 -5.10 6.91 1.10
C GLU A 32 -4.29 6.37 2.29
N GLU A 33 -4.33 5.06 2.45
CA GLU A 33 -3.50 4.30 3.35
C GLU A 33 -2.73 3.24 2.56
N TYR A 34 -1.41 3.29 2.67
CA TYR A 34 -0.53 2.25 2.18
C TYR A 34 -0.04 1.40 3.35
N ILE A 35 0.14 0.11 3.12
CA ILE A 35 0.73 -0.81 4.08
C ILE A 35 2.13 -1.17 3.61
N TRP A 36 3.14 -0.82 4.38
CA TRP A 36 4.49 -1.34 4.15
C TRP A 36 4.60 -2.71 4.81
N HIS A 37 4.60 -3.78 4.01
CA HIS A 37 4.88 -5.14 4.45
C HIS A 37 6.39 -5.41 4.46
N LYS A 38 6.95 -5.64 5.65
CA LYS A 38 8.38 -5.86 5.91
C LYS A 38 8.81 -7.29 5.58
N ARG A 39 9.56 -7.47 4.49
CA ARG A 39 10.02 -8.79 3.99
C ARG A 39 10.97 -9.53 4.94
N ASN A 40 11.69 -8.80 5.79
CA ASN A 40 12.74 -9.30 6.68
C ASN A 40 12.53 -8.86 8.13
N SER A 41 11.27 -8.86 8.59
CA SER A 41 10.96 -8.59 10.00
C SER A 41 11.72 -9.56 10.90
N TYR A 42 12.29 -9.07 12.01
CA TYR A 42 12.97 -9.92 12.99
C TYR A 42 11.99 -10.91 13.63
N PRO A 43 12.41 -12.16 13.92
CA PRO A 43 11.59 -13.09 14.69
C PRO A 43 11.47 -12.62 16.14
N GLY A 44 10.37 -12.97 16.80
CA GLY A 44 10.18 -12.70 18.22
C GLY A 44 8.96 -13.44 18.77
N LYS A 45 8.92 -13.59 20.09
CA LYS A 45 7.85 -14.29 20.82
C LYS A 45 7.30 -13.38 21.91
N TRP A 46 5.98 -13.24 21.95
CA TRP A 46 5.26 -12.58 23.02
C TRP A 46 4.08 -13.45 23.44
N PRO A 47 3.69 -13.47 24.73
CA PRO A 47 2.63 -14.35 25.22
C PRO A 47 1.24 -13.99 24.69
N ASN A 48 1.03 -12.75 24.27
CA ASN A 48 -0.29 -12.20 23.94
C ASN A 48 -0.39 -11.56 22.55
N ARG A 49 0.65 -11.68 21.71
CA ARG A 49 0.66 -11.07 20.36
C ARG A 49 1.72 -11.68 19.45
N PHE A 50 1.57 -11.40 18.16
CA PHE A 50 2.60 -11.67 17.16
C PHE A 50 3.49 -10.46 16.90
N ARG A 51 4.64 -10.72 16.28
CA ARG A 51 5.54 -9.69 15.76
C ARG A 51 4.83 -8.81 14.74
N ASP A 52 5.24 -7.55 14.67
CA ASP A 52 4.77 -6.62 13.64
C ASP A 52 5.49 -6.89 12.31
N ALA A 53 4.74 -7.34 11.31
CA ALA A 53 5.24 -7.60 9.97
C ALA A 53 5.00 -6.44 8.99
N TRP A 54 4.38 -5.35 9.46
CA TRP A 54 3.99 -4.24 8.60
C TRP A 54 3.86 -2.92 9.36
N GLU A 55 3.87 -1.80 8.62
CA GLU A 55 3.70 -0.44 9.12
C GLU A 55 2.76 0.38 8.22
N HIS A 56 2.05 1.35 8.81
CA HIS A 56 1.18 2.26 8.06
C HIS A 56 2.00 3.33 7.34
N CYS A 57 1.59 3.67 6.13
CA CYS A 57 2.04 4.84 5.38
C CYS A 57 0.81 5.67 5.03
N LEU A 58 0.56 6.69 5.85
CA LEU A 58 -0.68 7.47 5.81
C LEU A 58 -0.51 8.68 4.89
N GLN A 59 -1.33 8.75 3.83
CA GLN A 59 -1.32 9.88 2.92
C GLN A 59 -2.36 10.92 3.36
N PHE A 60 -1.87 12.11 3.70
CA PHE A 60 -2.71 13.29 3.93
C PHE A 60 -2.47 14.34 2.84
N ASN A 61 -3.55 14.89 2.30
CA ASN A 61 -3.51 15.97 1.32
C ASN A 61 -4.19 17.23 1.87
N LYS A 62 -3.67 18.41 1.50
CA LYS A 62 -4.31 19.70 1.79
C LYS A 62 -5.50 20.00 0.88
N GLN A 63 -5.52 19.40 -0.30
CA GLN A 63 -6.52 19.64 -1.34
C GLN A 63 -6.85 18.34 -2.07
N ARG A 64 -8.07 18.27 -2.63
CA ARG A 64 -8.57 17.07 -3.33
C ARG A 64 -7.84 16.79 -4.65
N LYS A 65 -7.33 17.83 -5.30
CA LYS A 65 -6.56 17.73 -6.54
C LYS A 65 -5.08 17.84 -6.22
N PHE A 66 -4.32 16.77 -6.47
CA PHE A 66 -2.89 16.71 -6.26
C PHE A 66 -2.22 15.97 -7.42
N SER A 67 -0.91 16.16 -7.56
CA SER A 67 -0.11 15.43 -8.55
C SER A 67 0.02 13.97 -8.15
N MET A 68 -0.29 13.05 -9.07
CA MET A 68 -0.10 11.61 -8.88
C MET A 68 0.32 10.98 -10.21
N TYR A 69 1.55 10.49 -10.28
CA TYR A 69 2.19 9.94 -11.47
C TYR A 69 2.12 8.41 -11.45
N GLN A 70 0.91 7.86 -11.52
CA GLN A 70 0.65 6.41 -11.32
C GLN A 70 1.47 5.50 -12.26
N GLU A 71 1.73 5.96 -13.49
CA GLU A 71 2.54 5.22 -14.47
C GLU A 71 3.98 4.96 -13.98
N SER A 72 4.54 5.84 -13.15
CA SER A 72 5.91 5.75 -12.64
C SER A 72 6.15 4.60 -11.65
N VAL A 73 5.07 4.04 -11.11
CA VAL A 73 5.09 2.95 -10.11
C VAL A 73 4.34 1.71 -10.57
N MET A 74 3.97 1.63 -11.86
CA MET A 74 3.34 0.44 -12.40
C MET A 74 4.22 -0.80 -12.22
N VAL A 75 3.57 -1.94 -12.00
CA VAL A 75 4.22 -3.24 -11.87
C VAL A 75 3.87 -4.12 -13.07
N PRO A 76 4.71 -5.09 -13.44
CA PRO A 76 4.36 -6.08 -14.45
C PRO A 76 3.07 -6.80 -14.08
N MET A 77 2.26 -7.13 -15.10
CA MET A 77 1.13 -8.03 -14.90
C MET A 77 1.61 -9.35 -14.29
N GLY A 78 0.87 -9.85 -13.30
CA GLY A 78 1.23 -11.11 -12.63
C GLY A 78 1.23 -12.30 -13.60
N GLU A 79 2.05 -13.30 -13.31
CA GLU A 79 2.21 -14.51 -14.13
C GLU A 79 0.89 -15.25 -14.42
N TRP A 80 -0.07 -15.15 -13.50
CA TRP A 80 -1.44 -15.66 -13.67
C TRP A 80 -2.09 -15.16 -14.96
N ALA A 81 -1.74 -13.97 -15.45
CA ALA A 81 -2.32 -13.37 -16.65
C ALA A 81 -2.03 -14.21 -17.90
N LYS A 82 -0.84 -14.83 -18.00
CA LYS A 82 -0.46 -15.69 -19.14
C LYS A 82 -1.39 -16.88 -19.28
N ALA A 83 -1.75 -17.51 -18.15
CA ALA A 83 -2.67 -18.65 -18.15
C ALA A 83 -4.13 -18.20 -18.27
N ARG A 84 -4.54 -17.20 -17.48
CA ARG A 84 -5.95 -16.78 -17.35
C ARG A 84 -6.50 -16.09 -18.59
N LEU A 85 -5.66 -15.37 -19.33
CA LEU A 85 -6.08 -14.62 -20.51
C LEU A 85 -5.98 -15.43 -21.81
N LYS A 86 -5.38 -16.63 -21.77
CA LYS A 86 -5.22 -17.50 -22.94
C LYS A 86 -6.57 -17.98 -23.49
N ASN A 87 -7.47 -18.41 -22.60
CA ASN A 87 -8.79 -18.94 -22.96
C ASN A 87 -9.88 -18.20 -22.18
N LEU A 88 -10.46 -17.16 -22.79
CA LEU A 88 -11.55 -16.39 -22.19
C LEU A 88 -12.90 -17.00 -22.53
N SER A 89 -13.75 -17.16 -21.50
CA SER A 89 -15.16 -17.55 -21.68
C SER A 89 -15.99 -16.40 -22.25
N GLU A 90 -17.22 -16.68 -22.71
CA GLU A 90 -18.15 -15.62 -23.13
C GLU A 90 -18.48 -14.64 -22.00
N THR A 91 -18.52 -15.13 -20.76
CA THR A 91 -18.70 -14.28 -19.56
C THR A 91 -17.53 -13.31 -19.38
N ASP A 92 -16.29 -13.74 -19.64
CA ASP A 92 -15.10 -12.90 -19.49
C ASP A 92 -15.05 -11.74 -20.49
N LYS A 93 -15.75 -11.88 -21.62
CA LYS A 93 -15.81 -10.87 -22.71
C LYS A 93 -16.82 -9.76 -22.43
N ARG A 94 -17.70 -9.93 -21.44
CA ARG A 94 -18.69 -8.95 -20.98
C ARG A 94 -18.40 -8.50 -19.55
N ARG A 95 -19.10 -7.47 -19.08
CA ARG A 95 -19.07 -7.09 -17.66
C ARG A 95 -19.86 -8.14 -16.88
N ASP A 96 -19.15 -8.91 -16.06
CA ASP A 96 -19.69 -9.91 -15.16
C ASP A 96 -19.82 -9.31 -13.76
N GLU A 97 -21.05 -9.15 -13.30
CA GLU A 97 -21.35 -8.60 -11.98
C GLU A 97 -21.32 -9.69 -10.91
N SER A 98 -20.95 -9.31 -9.69
CA SER A 98 -20.95 -10.19 -8.54
C SER A 98 -22.34 -10.80 -8.29
N ARG A 99 -22.41 -12.14 -8.24
CA ARG A 99 -23.65 -12.88 -7.97
C ARG A 99 -24.26 -12.60 -6.60
N VAL A 100 -23.44 -12.14 -5.64
CA VAL A 100 -23.86 -11.77 -4.29
C VAL A 100 -24.17 -10.27 -4.15
N GLY A 101 -24.24 -9.52 -5.26
CA GLY A 101 -24.73 -8.14 -5.26
C GLY A 101 -23.76 -7.11 -4.67
N SER A 102 -22.46 -7.40 -4.59
CA SER A 102 -21.46 -6.49 -3.99
C SER A 102 -21.17 -5.23 -4.82
N GLY A 103 -21.85 -5.02 -5.96
CA GLY A 103 -21.57 -3.93 -6.91
C GLY A 103 -20.25 -4.09 -7.68
N PHE A 104 -19.43 -5.08 -7.33
CA PHE A 104 -18.19 -5.38 -8.04
C PHE A 104 -18.51 -6.06 -9.38
N GLY A 105 -18.03 -5.47 -10.48
CA GLY A 105 -18.16 -6.04 -11.80
C GLY A 105 -16.82 -6.02 -12.52
N LYS A 106 -16.50 -7.11 -13.23
CA LYS A 106 -15.24 -7.25 -13.96
C LYS A 106 -15.49 -7.56 -15.43
N ARG A 107 -14.62 -7.05 -16.30
CA ARG A 107 -14.56 -7.44 -17.72
C ARG A 107 -13.14 -7.85 -18.03
N ILE A 108 -12.87 -9.15 -17.99
CA ILE A 108 -11.52 -9.70 -18.03
C ILE A 108 -10.87 -9.48 -19.40
N SER A 109 -11.66 -9.41 -20.47
CA SER A 109 -11.14 -9.08 -21.80
C SER A 109 -10.43 -7.72 -21.87
N ASN A 110 -10.74 -6.76 -20.97
CA ASN A 110 -10.04 -5.47 -20.92
C ASN A 110 -8.57 -5.59 -20.52
N TRP A 111 -8.16 -6.74 -19.98
CA TRP A 111 -6.79 -7.00 -19.55
C TRP A 111 -5.94 -7.65 -20.65
N VAL A 112 -6.56 -8.10 -21.75
CA VAL A 112 -5.85 -8.69 -22.89
C VAL A 112 -4.88 -7.66 -23.48
N GLY A 113 -3.64 -8.08 -23.71
CA GLY A 113 -2.58 -7.22 -24.26
C GLY A 113 -1.92 -6.27 -23.25
N ARG A 114 -2.42 -6.19 -22.00
CA ARG A 114 -1.76 -5.39 -20.96
C ARG A 114 -0.48 -6.08 -20.49
N ARG A 115 0.59 -5.30 -20.41
CA ARG A 115 1.89 -5.75 -19.86
C ARG A 115 2.13 -5.28 -18.43
N MET A 116 1.48 -4.19 -18.03
CA MET A 116 1.65 -3.54 -16.74
C MET A 116 0.30 -3.33 -16.05
N ALA A 117 0.31 -3.25 -14.73
CA ALA A 117 -0.81 -2.89 -13.87
C ALA A 117 -0.39 -1.80 -12.89
N TYR A 118 -1.37 -1.00 -12.43
CA TYR A 118 -1.14 -0.20 -11.24
C TYR A 118 -0.96 -1.13 -10.03
N PRO A 119 -0.03 -0.83 -9.12
CA PRO A 119 0.16 -1.61 -7.91
C PRO A 119 -1.07 -1.50 -7.01
N ASP A 120 -1.20 -2.44 -6.08
CA ASP A 120 -2.08 -2.26 -4.92
C ASP A 120 -1.41 -1.32 -3.89
N ASN A 121 -2.12 -1.08 -2.79
CA ASN A 121 -1.63 -0.23 -1.70
C ASN A 121 -0.76 -0.99 -0.68
N VAL A 122 -0.23 -2.18 -1.01
CA VAL A 122 0.65 -2.96 -0.12
C VAL A 122 2.07 -3.02 -0.69
N LEU A 123 3.00 -2.34 -0.04
CA LEU A 123 4.40 -2.26 -0.46
C LEU A 123 5.22 -3.36 0.21
N HIS A 124 5.63 -4.37 -0.56
CA HIS A 124 6.48 -5.46 -0.07
C HIS A 124 7.97 -5.11 -0.15
N LEU A 125 8.48 -4.39 0.84
CA LEU A 125 9.86 -3.89 0.88
C LEU A 125 10.63 -4.45 2.10
N ALA A 126 11.95 -4.60 1.96
CA ALA A 126 12.80 -5.00 3.08
C ALA A 126 13.12 -3.78 3.97
N THR A 127 13.32 -3.98 5.27
CA THR A 127 13.81 -2.95 6.20
C THR A 127 15.28 -2.61 5.93
N GLU A 128 15.69 -1.42 6.35
CA GLU A 128 17.11 -1.08 6.43
C GLU A 128 17.78 -1.95 7.51
N SER A 129 18.84 -2.66 7.13
CA SER A 129 19.56 -3.58 8.02
C SER A 129 20.96 -3.09 8.36
N ALA A 130 21.49 -2.09 7.65
CA ALA A 130 22.76 -1.47 7.98
C ALA A 130 22.59 -0.45 9.10
N ASN A 131 23.60 -0.34 9.97
CA ASN A 131 23.64 0.72 10.97
C ASN A 131 23.78 2.09 10.27
N LYS A 132 22.73 2.92 10.33
CA LYS A 132 22.72 4.29 9.80
C LYS A 132 23.00 5.35 10.85
N ASN A 133 23.42 4.96 12.06
CA ASN A 133 23.47 5.84 13.23
C ASN A 133 22.13 6.54 13.51
N HIS A 134 21.03 5.83 13.23
CA HIS A 134 19.66 6.29 13.39
C HIS A 134 18.80 5.10 13.84
N SER A 135 17.97 5.29 14.88
CA SER A 135 17.25 4.20 15.56
C SER A 135 16.16 3.54 14.69
N ALA A 136 15.59 4.28 13.75
CA ALA A 136 14.48 3.83 12.91
C ALA A 136 14.64 4.31 11.45
N ALA A 137 15.75 3.96 10.81
CA ALA A 137 15.98 4.32 9.42
C ALA A 137 15.04 3.54 8.48
N PHE A 138 14.38 4.23 7.56
CA PHE A 138 13.63 3.58 6.48
C PHE A 138 14.57 3.06 5.39
N PRO A 139 14.21 1.97 4.69
CA PRO A 139 14.89 1.58 3.46
C PRO A 139 14.66 2.65 2.39
N THR A 140 15.70 3.06 1.64
CA THR A 140 15.57 4.10 0.59
C THR A 140 14.48 3.82 -0.45
N ALA A 141 14.20 2.55 -0.72
CA ALA A 141 13.15 2.13 -1.65
C ALA A 141 11.74 2.60 -1.23
N LEU A 142 11.47 2.77 0.06
CA LEU A 142 10.16 3.21 0.55
C LEU A 142 9.88 4.70 0.20
N PRO A 143 10.70 5.68 0.60
CA PRO A 143 10.51 7.06 0.17
C PRO A 143 10.69 7.22 -1.34
N GLU A 144 11.59 6.49 -2.00
CA GLU A 144 11.73 6.55 -3.46
C GLU A 144 10.42 6.21 -4.19
N TRP A 145 9.67 5.22 -3.70
CA TRP A 145 8.39 4.84 -4.29
C TRP A 145 7.37 5.99 -4.21
N PHE A 146 7.27 6.64 -3.05
CA PHE A 146 6.37 7.79 -2.86
C PHE A 146 6.83 9.04 -3.61
N ILE A 147 8.14 9.29 -3.69
CA ILE A 147 8.71 10.41 -4.46
C ILE A 147 8.34 10.24 -5.94
N LYS A 148 8.54 9.06 -6.52
CA LYS A 148 8.14 8.78 -7.90
C LYS A 148 6.64 9.00 -8.12
N LEU A 149 5.82 8.53 -7.18
CA LEU A 149 4.37 8.63 -7.29
C LEU A 149 3.86 10.08 -7.19
N PHE A 150 4.44 10.93 -6.35
CA PHE A 150 3.86 12.23 -6.01
C PHE A 150 4.67 13.46 -6.44
N THR A 151 5.86 13.29 -7.02
CA THR A 151 6.75 14.40 -7.40
C THR A 151 7.40 14.18 -8.77
N LYS A 152 7.94 15.27 -9.34
CA LYS A 152 8.83 15.28 -10.50
C LYS A 152 10.22 15.78 -10.09
N PRO A 153 11.26 15.52 -10.93
CA PRO A 153 12.55 16.16 -10.75
C PRO A 153 12.41 17.68 -10.69
N GLY A 154 12.84 18.28 -9.57
CA GLY A 154 12.83 19.73 -9.36
C GLY A 154 11.61 20.27 -8.58
N ASP A 155 10.66 19.42 -8.18
CA ASP A 155 9.62 19.78 -7.20
C ASP A 155 10.18 20.01 -5.78
#